data_AF-A0A521NKD8-F1
#
_entry.id   AF-A0A521NKD8-F1
#
_cell.length_a   1.000
_cell.length_b   1.000
_cell.length_c   1.000
_cell.angle_alpha   90.00
_cell.angle_beta   90.00
_cell.angle_gamma   90.00
#
_symmetry.space_group_name_H-M   'P 1'
#
loop_
_entity.id
_entity.type
_entity.pdbx_description
1 polymer ?
#
loop_
_entity_poly.entity_id
_entity_poly.type
_entity_poly.pdbx_seq_one_letter_code
_entity_poly.pdbx_strand_id
1 'polypeptide(L)'
;MLLRFPAHSALLLCSLLATAAVRAEPADAMEMAERYADAEHCMEQIVGKRWEMRYGVELARNQWGALEPTGRSMDSAPQAIRMADMSCRRELSIERQPRP
;
A
#
# COMPACT_ATOMS: atom_id res chain seq x y z
N MET A 1 -43.92 29.98 41.22
CA MET A 1 -43.45 31.19 40.50
C MET A 1 -41.95 31.06 40.32
N LEU A 2 -41.50 30.56 39.16
CA LEU A 2 -41.03 31.31 37.99
C LEU A 2 -39.50 31.50 37.98
N LEU A 3 -38.85 30.50 37.37
CA LEU A 3 -37.78 30.54 36.35
C LEU A 3 -36.74 31.68 36.39
N ARG A 4 -35.45 31.26 36.38
CA ARG A 4 -34.43 31.91 35.53
C ARG A 4 -33.25 30.97 35.24
N PHE A 5 -33.21 30.47 34.00
CA PHE A 5 -32.01 29.99 33.33
C PHE A 5 -31.43 31.14 32.48
N PRO A 6 -30.11 31.15 32.27
CA PRO A 6 -29.58 31.14 30.90
C PRO A 6 -28.42 30.12 30.81
N ALA A 7 -28.44 29.11 29.94
CA ALA A 7 -28.37 29.13 28.47
C ALA A 7 -27.12 29.82 27.90
N HIS A 8 -25.91 29.28 28.13
CA HIS A 8 -24.75 29.55 27.25
C HIS A 8 -23.82 28.32 27.14
N SER A 9 -23.95 27.64 26.01
CA SER A 9 -22.95 26.94 25.20
C SER A 9 -21.51 26.79 25.70
N ALA A 10 -21.05 25.54 25.76
CA ALA A 10 -19.67 25.13 25.50
C ALA A 10 -19.68 23.68 24.99
N LEU A 11 -20.27 23.39 23.83
CA LEU A 11 -19.58 23.26 22.55
C LEU A 11 -18.16 22.65 22.68
N LEU A 12 -18.08 21.36 22.31
CA LEU A 12 -17.08 20.80 21.40
C LEU A 12 -15.61 21.08 21.73
N LEU A 13 -15.04 20.30 22.65
CA LEU A 13 -13.61 19.99 22.59
C LEU A 13 -13.37 18.92 21.52
N CYS A 14 -13.37 19.37 20.26
CA CYS A 14 -12.69 18.71 19.15
C CYS A 14 -11.22 18.53 19.54
N SER A 15 -10.87 17.39 20.11
CA SER A 15 -9.47 16.98 20.22
C SER A 15 -9.03 16.57 18.83
N LEU A 16 -8.40 17.52 18.13
CA LEU A 16 -7.83 17.36 16.81
C LEU A 16 -6.99 16.08 16.76
N LEU A 17 -7.37 15.19 15.83
CA LEU A 17 -6.49 14.20 15.25
C LEU A 17 -5.25 14.91 14.69
N ALA A 18 -4.16 14.90 15.44
CA ALA A 18 -2.84 15.16 14.89
C ALA A 18 -2.41 13.92 14.09
N THR A 19 -3.03 13.72 12.93
CA THR A 19 -2.48 12.82 11.91
C THR A 19 -1.18 13.46 11.43
N ALA A 20 -0.06 12.99 11.97
CA ALA A 20 1.24 13.24 11.37
C ALA A 20 1.20 12.61 9.96
N ALA A 21 0.97 13.43 8.96
CA ALA A 21 1.14 13.03 7.57
C ALA A 21 2.65 12.85 7.37
N VAL A 22 3.13 11.62 7.52
CA VAL A 22 4.44 11.21 6.99
C VAL A 22 4.33 11.36 5.47
N ARG A 23 4.69 12.55 4.97
CA ARG A 23 5.00 12.73 3.56
C ARG A 23 6.37 12.10 3.37
N ALA A 24 6.42 10.95 2.71
CA ALA A 24 7.66 10.49 2.13
C ALA A 24 8.24 11.63 1.29
N GLU A 25 9.53 11.92 1.44
CA GLU A 25 10.16 12.92 0.58
C GLU A 25 10.00 12.47 -0.88
N PRO A 26 9.77 13.39 -1.84
CA PRO A 26 9.55 13.00 -3.23
C PRO A 26 10.71 12.17 -3.82
N ALA A 27 11.92 12.33 -3.29
CA ALA A 27 13.07 11.50 -3.62
C ALA A 27 12.87 10.04 -3.17
N ASP A 28 12.43 9.83 -1.92
CA ASP A 28 12.13 8.50 -1.38
C ASP A 28 11.00 7.81 -2.16
N ALA A 29 9.98 8.58 -2.58
CA ALA A 29 8.88 8.04 -3.36
C ALA A 29 9.34 7.52 -4.73
N MET A 30 10.27 8.23 -5.37
CA MET A 30 10.80 7.85 -6.68
C MET A 30 11.72 6.63 -6.58
N GLU A 31 12.61 6.59 -5.59
CA GLU A 31 13.45 5.42 -5.31
C GLU A 31 12.60 4.19 -5.01
N MET A 32 11.57 4.34 -4.18
CA MET A 32 10.67 3.23 -3.88
C MET A 32 9.91 2.77 -5.13
N ALA A 33 9.42 3.68 -5.97
CA ALA A 33 8.76 3.31 -7.22
C ALA A 33 9.68 2.51 -8.16
N GLU A 34 10.97 2.85 -8.22
CA GLU A 34 11.97 2.10 -8.99
C GLU A 34 12.12 0.67 -8.48
N ARG A 35 12.24 0.46 -7.16
CA ARG A 35 12.32 -0.89 -6.57
C ARG A 35 11.09 -1.74 -6.90
N TYR A 36 9.90 -1.14 -7.00
CA TYR A 36 8.70 -1.87 -7.42
C TYR A 36 8.71 -2.23 -8.91
N ALA A 37 9.27 -1.38 -9.77
CA ALA A 37 9.48 -1.71 -11.18
C ALA A 37 10.49 -2.85 -11.34
N ASP A 38 11.57 -2.85 -10.55
CA ASP A 38 12.54 -3.95 -10.51
C ASP A 38 11.91 -5.26 -10.01
N ALA A 39 10.97 -5.18 -9.07
CA ALA A 39 10.26 -6.36 -8.56
C ALA A 39 9.38 -6.98 -9.65
N GLU A 40 8.70 -6.16 -10.44
CA GLU A 40 7.96 -6.62 -11.61
C GLU A 40 8.91 -7.26 -12.64
N HIS A 41 10.06 -6.64 -12.91
CA HIS A 41 11.05 -7.23 -13.82
C HIS A 41 11.56 -8.59 -13.31
N CYS A 42 11.85 -8.71 -12.01
CA CYS A 42 12.23 -9.98 -11.38
C CYS A 42 11.16 -11.06 -11.58
N MET A 43 9.88 -10.71 -11.39
CA MET A 43 8.75 -11.61 -11.63
C MET A 43 8.68 -12.05 -13.09
N GLU A 44 8.86 -11.13 -14.05
CA GLU A 44 8.89 -11.47 -15.48
C GLU A 44 10.03 -12.43 -15.83
N GLN A 45 11.20 -12.34 -15.18
CA GLN A 45 12.31 -13.27 -15.41
C GLN A 45 12.01 -14.68 -14.89
N ILE A 46 11.36 -14.80 -13.74
CA ILE A 46 11.08 -16.10 -13.10
C ILE A 46 9.86 -16.78 -13.72
N VAL A 47 8.79 -16.03 -13.95
CA VAL A 47 7.46 -16.55 -14.30
C VAL A 47 7.12 -16.31 -15.78
N GLY A 48 7.84 -15.38 -16.42
CA GLY A 48 7.57 -14.90 -17.77
C GLY A 48 6.71 -13.66 -17.80
N LYS A 49 6.84 -12.87 -18.88
CA LYS A 49 6.06 -11.64 -19.12
C LYS A 49 4.55 -11.86 -19.01
N ARG A 50 3.85 -10.81 -18.58
CA ARG A 50 2.39 -10.77 -18.43
C ARG A 50 1.85 -11.89 -17.52
N TRP A 51 2.62 -12.26 -16.51
CA TRP A 51 2.26 -13.32 -15.57
C TRP A 51 0.98 -12.95 -14.81
N GLU A 52 0.81 -11.67 -14.48
CA GLU A 52 -0.36 -11.14 -13.78
C GLU A 52 -1.64 -11.46 -14.55
N MET A 53 -1.62 -11.27 -15.87
CA MET A 53 -2.76 -11.59 -16.72
C MET A 53 -2.97 -13.09 -16.89
N ARG A 54 -1.87 -13.85 -17.02
CA ARG A 54 -1.92 -15.31 -17.17
C ARG A 54 -2.54 -15.97 -15.94
N TYR A 55 -2.27 -15.44 -14.76
CA TYR A 55 -2.70 -16.02 -13.48
C TYR A 55 -3.85 -15.24 -12.81
N GLY A 56 -4.41 -14.24 -13.48
CA GLY A 56 -5.53 -13.45 -12.96
C GLY A 56 -5.17 -12.66 -11.70
N VAL A 57 -3.92 -12.22 -11.58
CA VAL A 57 -3.45 -11.43 -10.45
C VAL A 57 -3.83 -9.96 -10.65
N GLU A 58 -4.68 -9.45 -9.77
CA GLU A 58 -5.06 -8.04 -9.75
C GLU A 58 -3.88 -7.18 -9.27
N LEU A 59 -3.61 -6.10 -10.01
CA LEU A 59 -2.64 -5.08 -9.64
C LEU A 59 -3.37 -3.82 -9.16
N ALA A 60 -2.82 -3.16 -8.13
CA ALA A 60 -3.27 -1.86 -7.69
C ALA A 60 -2.08 -0.92 -7.45
N ARG A 61 -2.37 0.38 -7.43
CA ARG A 61 -1.36 1.40 -7.16
C ARG A 61 -1.12 1.48 -5.65
N ASN A 62 0.15 1.36 -5.24
CA ASN A 62 0.54 1.48 -3.84
C ASN A 62 0.80 2.93 -3.42
N GLN A 63 1.20 3.12 -2.16
CA GLN A 63 1.42 4.45 -1.58
C GLN A 63 2.58 5.24 -2.20
N TRP A 64 3.48 4.58 -2.94
CA TRP A 64 4.57 5.22 -3.69
C TRP A 64 4.21 5.45 -5.16
N GLY A 65 2.99 5.09 -5.57
CA GLY A 65 2.52 5.27 -6.93
C GLY A 65 2.91 4.15 -7.90
N ALA A 66 3.56 3.07 -7.45
CA ALA A 66 3.89 1.93 -8.29
C ALA A 66 2.72 0.93 -8.37
N LEU A 67 2.65 0.15 -9.46
CA LEU A 67 1.71 -0.96 -9.57
C LEU A 67 2.32 -2.19 -8.91
N GLU A 68 1.54 -2.85 -8.05
CA GLU A 68 1.93 -4.13 -7.45
C GLU A 68 0.68 -5.02 -7.25
N PRO A 69 0.87 -6.34 -7.07
CA PRO A 69 -0.25 -7.23 -6.76
C PRO A 69 -0.97 -6.85 -5.47
N THR A 70 -2.30 -6.93 -5.48
CA THR A 70 -3.08 -6.74 -4.24
C THR A 70 -2.83 -7.90 -3.27
N GLY A 71 -2.98 -7.65 -1.97
CA GLY A 71 -2.83 -8.71 -0.95
C GLY A 71 -3.79 -9.88 -1.21
N ARG A 72 -5.07 -9.56 -1.44
CA ARG A 72 -6.13 -10.54 -1.72
C ARG A 72 -5.84 -11.40 -2.94
N SER A 73 -5.36 -10.78 -4.02
CA SER A 73 -4.99 -11.46 -5.25
C SER A 73 -3.87 -12.47 -5.00
N MET A 74 -2.82 -12.04 -4.29
CA MET A 74 -1.68 -12.89 -3.95
C MET A 74 -2.06 -14.05 -3.02
N ASP A 75 -2.98 -13.86 -2.07
CA ASP A 75 -3.46 -14.94 -1.20
C ASP A 75 -4.05 -16.10 -2.00
N SER A 76 -4.75 -15.78 -3.10
CA SER A 76 -5.37 -16.75 -4.01
C SER A 76 -4.47 -17.25 -5.15
N ALA A 77 -3.31 -16.62 -5.37
CA ALA A 77 -2.42 -16.95 -6.48
C ALA A 77 -1.79 -18.35 -6.33
N PRO A 78 -1.38 -19.01 -7.42
CA PRO A 78 -0.67 -20.28 -7.34
C PRO A 78 0.59 -20.19 -6.46
N GLN A 79 0.93 -21.28 -5.76
CA GLN A 79 2.06 -21.27 -4.83
C GLN A 79 3.37 -20.82 -5.48
N ALA A 80 3.63 -21.23 -6.73
CA ALA A 80 4.82 -20.81 -7.47
C ALA A 80 4.91 -19.28 -7.63
N ILE A 81 3.78 -18.61 -7.86
CA ILE A 81 3.69 -17.15 -7.99
C ILE A 81 4.00 -16.47 -6.66
N ARG A 82 3.39 -16.96 -5.57
CA ARG A 82 3.64 -16.42 -4.22
C ARG A 82 5.10 -16.56 -3.81
N MET A 83 5.73 -17.68 -4.13
CA MET A 83 7.15 -17.92 -3.81
C MET A 83 8.09 -17.05 -4.64
N ALA A 84 7.83 -16.90 -5.94
CA ALA A 84 8.59 -16.01 -6.82
C ALA A 84 8.50 -14.55 -6.31
N ASP A 85 7.29 -14.08 -6.05
CA ASP A 85 7.04 -12.73 -5.55
C ASP A 85 7.73 -12.48 -4.20
N MET A 86 7.59 -13.41 -3.24
CA MET A 86 8.27 -13.32 -1.95
C MET A 86 9.79 -13.20 -2.10
N SER A 87 10.38 -13.93 -3.06
CA SER A 87 11.80 -13.86 -3.36
C SER A 87 12.19 -12.49 -3.93
N CYS A 88 11.50 -12.02 -4.96
CA CYS A 88 11.76 -10.72 -5.59
C CYS A 88 11.62 -9.57 -4.60
N ARG A 89 10.57 -9.59 -3.76
CA ARG A 89 10.37 -8.56 -2.74
C ARG A 89 11.49 -8.51 -1.71
N ARG A 90 12.03 -9.67 -1.32
CA ARG A 90 13.15 -9.75 -0.37
C ARG A 90 14.44 -9.20 -0.99
N GLU A 91 14.73 -9.55 -2.24
CA GLU A 91 15.91 -9.08 -2.95
C GLU A 91 15.95 -7.54 -3.04
N LEU A 92 14.78 -6.93 -3.22
CA LEU A 92 14.62 -5.49 -3.40
C LEU A 92 14.25 -4.75 -2.11
N SER A 93 14.29 -5.43 -0.96
CA SER A 93 14.00 -4.86 0.36
C SER A 93 12.63 -4.19 0.47
N ILE A 94 11.61 -4.78 -0.17
CA ILE A 94 10.20 -4.35 -0.12
C ILE A 94 9.28 -5.39 0.53
N GLU A 95 9.82 -6.46 1.11
CA GLU A 95 9.05 -7.57 1.68
C GLU A 95 8.18 -7.19 2.86
N ARG A 96 8.55 -6.12 3.59
CA ARG A 96 7.78 -5.61 4.73
C ARG A 96 6.80 -4.50 4.36
N GLN A 97 6.81 -4.05 3.11
CA GLN A 97 5.90 -3.01 2.66
C GLN A 97 4.48 -3.58 2.54
N PRO A 98 3.46 -2.85 3.00
CA PRO A 98 2.08 -3.31 2.90
C PRO A 98 1.67 -3.37 1.43
N ARG A 99 0.85 -4.37 1.10
CA ARG A 99 0.16 -4.41 -0.19
C ARG A 99 -1.12 -3.58 -0.13
N PRO A 100 -1.52 -2.97 -1.25
CA PRO A 100 -2.87 -2.47 -1.42
C PRO A 100 -3.91 -3.59 -1.39
#